data_AF-A0A838B0L0-F1
#
_entry.id   AF-A0A838B0L0-F1
#
_cell.length_a   1.000
_cell.length_b   1.000
_cell.length_c   1.000
_cell.angle_alpha   90.00
_cell.angle_beta   90.00
_cell.angle_gamma   90.00
#
_symmetry.space_group_name_H-M   'P 1'
#
loop_
_entity.id
_entity.type
_entity.pdbx_description
1 polymer ?
#
loop_
_entity_poly.entity_id
_entity_poly.type
_entity_poly.pdbx_seq_one_letter_code
_entity_poly.pdbx_strand_id
1 'polypeptide(L)' 'MVVASYLPRARALVFAPLLLHVLPTLAIGLGIVIPGNCIAGINRLTVGFMATVLGFIPAYVAGVLVAQRRVPTDA' A
#
# COMPACT_ATOMS: atom_id res chain seq x y z
N MET A 1 -31.02 -2.98 10.03
CA MET A 1 -30.29 -2.87 8.73
C MET A 1 -29.54 -1.54 8.67
N VAL A 2 -28.38 -1.41 9.34
CA VAL A 2 -27.49 -0.22 9.25
C VAL A 2 -26.01 -0.67 9.21
N VAL A 3 -25.71 -1.85 9.75
CA VAL A 3 -24.39 -2.51 9.75
C VAL A 3 -23.81 -2.74 8.34
N ALA A 4 -24.66 -3.01 7.34
CA ALA A 4 -24.22 -3.27 5.96
C ALA A 4 -23.52 -2.06 5.31
N SER A 5 -23.88 -0.83 5.72
CA SER A 5 -23.33 0.42 5.17
C SER A 5 -21.93 0.76 5.71
N TYR A 6 -21.60 0.28 6.92
CA TYR A 6 -20.30 0.51 7.56
C TYR A 6 -19.24 -0.51 7.13
N LEU A 7 -19.63 -1.73 6.76
CA LEU A 7 -18.72 -2.77 6.28
C LEU A 7 -17.81 -2.30 5.12
N PRO A 8 -18.30 -1.68 4.03
CA PRO A 8 -17.44 -1.25 2.94
C PRO A 8 -16.49 -0.12 3.37
N ARG A 9 -16.94 0.78 4.25
CA ARG A 9 -16.12 1.87 4.76
C ARG A 9 -15.04 1.37 5.72
N ALA A 10 -15.36 0.46 6.62
CA ALA A 10 -14.40 -0.19 7.51
C ALA A 10 -13.37 -1.00 6.72
N ARG A 11 -13.83 -1.76 5.71
CA ARG A 11 -12.95 -2.54 4.82
C ARG A 11 -12.05 -1.64 3.98
N ALA A 12 -12.54 -0.49 3.53
CA ALA A 12 -11.74 0.53 2.85
C ALA A 12 -10.71 1.19 3.79
N LEU A 13 -11.09 1.47 5.04
CA LEU A 13 -10.20 2.04 6.05
C LEU A 13 -9.04 1.10 6.41
N VAL A 14 -9.24 -0.21 6.36
CA VAL A 14 -8.16 -1.20 6.54
C VAL A 14 -7.08 -1.06 5.47
N PHE A 15 -7.39 -0.59 4.26
CA PHE A 15 -6.40 -0.35 3.21
C PHE A 15 -5.94 1.12 3.11
N ALA A 16 -6.50 2.01 3.93
CA ALA A 16 -6.05 3.39 3.99
C ALA A 16 -4.54 3.53 4.29
N PRO A 17 -3.93 2.75 5.22
CA PRO A 17 -2.49 2.83 5.48
C PRO A 17 -1.65 2.42 4.28
N LEU A 18 -2.11 1.43 3.50
CA LEU A 18 -1.44 1.01 2.27
C LEU A 18 -1.43 2.15 1.26
N LEU A 19 -2.58 2.77 1.00
CA LEU A 19 -2.69 3.89 0.05
C LEU A 19 -1.87 5.10 0.51
N LEU A 20 -1.93 5.41 1.80
CA LEU A 20 -1.22 6.54 2.41
C LEU A 20 0.29 6.30 2.50
N HIS A 21 0.76 5.05 2.33
CA HIS A 21 2.16 4.73 2.14
C HIS A 21 2.56 4.77 0.66
N VAL A 22 1.84 4.06 -0.21
CA VAL A 22 2.22 3.87 -1.62
C VAL A 22 2.13 5.17 -2.42
N LEU A 23 1.05 5.96 -2.26
CA LEU A 23 0.85 7.17 -3.05
C LEU A 23 1.92 8.23 -2.78
N PRO A 24 2.23 8.62 -1.52
CA PRO A 24 3.30 9.58 -1.25
C PRO A 24 4.66 9.04 -1.68
N THR A 25 4.92 7.76 -1.49
CA THR A 25 6.19 7.13 -1.89
C THR A 25 6.40 7.23 -3.39
N LEU A 26 5.39 6.90 -4.20
CA LEU A 26 5.46 7.04 -5.66
C LEU A 26 5.57 8.51 -6.09
N ALA A 27 4.78 9.40 -5.49
CA ALA A 27 4.79 10.83 -5.84
C ALA A 27 6.16 11.47 -5.57
N ILE A 28 6.76 11.18 -4.42
CA ILE A 28 8.09 11.71 -4.06
C ILE A 28 9.17 11.02 -4.88
N GLY A 29 9.15 9.68 -4.95
CA GLY A 29 10.17 8.89 -5.65
C GLY A 29 10.21 9.19 -7.14
N LEU A 30 9.10 8.97 -7.85
CA LEU A 30 9.04 9.16 -9.31
C LEU A 30 8.85 10.62 -9.73
N GLY A 31 8.22 11.45 -8.91
CA GLY A 31 7.87 12.82 -9.27
C GLY A 31 8.90 13.87 -8.88
N ILE A 32 9.66 13.66 -7.80
CA ILE A 32 10.60 14.66 -7.28
C ILE A 32 12.04 14.14 -7.35
N VAL A 33 12.31 12.96 -6.79
CA VAL A 33 13.67 12.48 -6.56
C VAL A 33 14.32 11.93 -7.83
N ILE A 34 13.64 11.05 -8.56
CA ILE A 34 14.19 10.40 -9.76
C ILE A 34 14.40 11.39 -10.94
N PRO A 35 13.49 12.33 -11.23
CA PRO A 35 13.69 13.31 -12.31
C PRO A 35 14.81 14.31 -12.03
N GLY A 36 15.07 14.62 -10.75
CA GLY A 36 16.08 15.60 -10.33
C GLY A 36 17.52 15.11 -10.41
N ASN A 37 17.74 13.82 -10.69
CA ASN A 37 19.07 13.24 -10.78
C ASN A 37 19.47 12.93 -12.23
N CYS A 38 20.78 12.88 -12.49
CA CYS A 38 21.40 12.50 -13.77
C CYS A 38 21.10 11.05 -14.22
N ILE A 39 20.32 10.32 -13.43
CA ILE A 39 19.86 8.96 -13.69
C ILE A 39 18.34 8.96 -13.98
N ALA A 40 17.75 10.09 -14.38
CA ALA A 40 16.35 10.17 -14.77
C ALA A 40 16.07 9.16 -15.91
N GLY A 41 15.15 8.21 -15.66
CA GLY A 41 14.78 7.16 -16.61
C GLY A 41 14.58 5.79 -15.97
N ILE A 42 14.35 4.77 -16.81
CA ILE A 42 14.23 3.37 -16.37
C ILE A 42 15.64 2.79 -16.23
N ASN A 43 16.18 2.87 -15.01
CA ASN A 43 17.50 2.34 -14.66
C ASN A 43 17.38 1.39 -13.46
N ARG A 44 18.52 0.83 -13.02
CA ARG A 44 18.58 -0.13 -11.91
C ARG A 44 18.00 0.40 -10.59
N LEU A 45 18.16 1.68 -10.28
CA LEU A 45 17.61 2.35 -9.10
C LEU A 45 16.10 2.50 -9.21
N THR A 46 15.59 2.93 -10.36
CA THR A 46 14.14 3.05 -10.60
C THR A 46 13.45 1.69 -10.53
N VAL A 47 14.06 0.65 -11.12
CA VAL A 47 13.55 -0.72 -11.04
C VAL A 47 13.60 -1.25 -9.61
N GLY A 48 14.71 -1.02 -8.89
CA GLY A 48 14.82 -1.40 -7.47
C GLY A 48 13.78 -0.72 -6.59
N PHE A 49 13.59 0.59 -6.77
CA PHE A 49 12.55 1.36 -6.10
C PHE A 49 11.16 0.79 -6.39
N MET A 50 10.81 0.58 -7.66
CA MET A 50 9.51 0.00 -8.03
C MET A 50 9.33 -1.42 -7.49
N ALA A 51 10.38 -2.25 -7.46
CA ALA A 51 10.33 -3.59 -6.88
C ALA A 51 10.05 -3.54 -5.37
N THR A 52 10.64 -2.58 -4.64
CA THR A 52 10.34 -2.41 -3.20
C THR A 52 8.90 -1.98 -2.96
N VAL A 53 8.38 -1.00 -3.73
CA VAL A 53 7.00 -0.54 -3.62
C VAL A 53 6.02 -1.68 -3.97
N LEU A 54 6.29 -2.42 -5.04
CA LEU A 54 5.47 -3.56 -5.45
C LEU A 54 5.54 -4.71 -4.43
N GLY A 55 6.67 -4.93 -3.78
CA GLY A 55 6.83 -5.97 -2.74
C GLY A 55 6.06 -5.65 -1.45
N PHE A 56 5.87 -4.37 -1.14
CA PHE A 56 5.11 -3.95 0.04
C PHE A 56 3.62 -4.32 -0.05
N ILE A 57 3.04 -4.22 -1.25
CA ILE A 57 1.61 -4.48 -1.49
C ILE A 57 1.19 -5.90 -1.06
N PRO A 58 1.77 -7.00 -1.59
CA PRO A 58 1.39 -8.35 -1.19
C PRO A 58 1.73 -8.65 0.27
N ALA A 59 2.82 -8.08 0.81
CA ALA A 59 3.18 -8.25 2.22
C ALA A 59 2.11 -7.65 3.16
N TYR A 60 1.64 -6.44 2.86
CA TYR A 60 0.57 -5.79 3.62
C TYR A 60 -0.75 -6.56 3.50
N VAL A 61 -1.13 -6.96 2.28
CA VAL A 61 -2.36 -7.74 2.04
C VAL A 61 -2.31 -9.06 2.81
N ALA A 62 -1.19 -9.77 2.77
CA ALA A 62 -1.01 -11.00 3.53
C ALA A 62 -1.16 -10.77 5.04
N GLY A 63 -0.56 -9.70 5.58
CA GLY A 63 -0.70 -9.32 6.99
C GLY A 63 -2.15 -9.04 7.39
N VAL A 64 -2.90 -8.29 6.56
CA VAL A 64 -4.33 -8.03 6.78
C VAL A 64 -5.13 -9.32 6.80
N LEU A 65 -4.91 -10.22 5.82
CA LEU A 65 -5.61 -11.50 5.75
C LEU A 65 -5.32 -12.38 6.98
N VAL A 66 -4.08 -12.39 7.47
CA VAL A 66 -3.69 -13.11 8.69
C VAL A 66 -4.39 -12.51 9.91
N ALA A 67 -4.44 -11.18 10.04
CA ALA A 67 -5.09 -10.51 11.16
C ALA A 67 -6.61 -10.75 11.19
N GLN A 68 -7.27 -10.72 10.03
CA GLN A 68 -8.71 -10.95 9.92
C GLN A 68 -9.12 -12.38 10.31
N ARG A 69 -8.26 -13.37 10.06
CA ARG A 69 -8.50 -14.76 10.48
C ARG A 69 -8.42 -14.98 11.98
N ARG A 70 -7.84 -14.06 12.75
CA ARG A 70 -7.65 -14.17 14.20
C ARG A 70 -8.75 -13.50 15.03
N VAL A 71 -9.74 -12.87 14.41
CA VAL A 71 -10.88 -12.29 15.14
C VAL A 71 -11.81 -13.44 15.57
N PRO A 72 -11.94 -13.77 16.87
CA PRO A 72 -12.86 -14.80 17.33
C PRO A 72 -14.31 -14.31 17.12
N THR A 73 -15.18 -15.18 16.61
CA THR A 73 -16.59 -14.88 16.31
C THR A 73 -17.52 -14.97 17.53
N ASP A 74 -16.99 -15.15 18.73
CA ASP A 74 -17.76 -15.53 19.93
C ASP A 74 -17.85 -14.41 20.99
N ALA A 75 -18.10 -13.16 20.58
CA ALA A 75 -18.36 -12.03 21.49
C ALA A 75 -19.74 -11.42 21.26
#